data_AF-A0A2E2SU20-F1
#
_entry.id   AF-A0A2E2SU20-F1
#
_cell.length_a   1.000
_cell.length_b   1.000
_cell.length_c   1.000
_cell.angle_alpha   90.00
_cell.angle_beta   90.00
_cell.angle_gamma   90.00
#
_symmetry.space_group_name_H-M   'P 1'
#
loop_
_entity.id
_entity.type
_entity.pdbx_description
1 polymer ?
#
loop_
_entity_poly.entity_id
_entity_poly.type
_entity_poly.pdbx_seq_one_letter_code
_entity_poly.pdbx_strand_id
1 'polypeptide(L)'
;MGCTSCSTTSGNAPGCQSKGSCSTGNCGKMPVFNWLSNMSLPLGQVPFDIYEIRFKNGRKEFFKNKKSLNIHMGDTVAVESSPGHDIGVVSLKGELVRLQMRKKNVELTSEKVKTIYRHASENDLEKWSLARSREQKTMHRSRELASQLGLDMKIGDVEFQADNIKAIFYYTSNGRVDFRELIKQMASEFNVRIEMCQIGVRQEAQRMGGIGSCGRELCCSTWLNDFRSVSTSAARYQQLSLNPQKLAGQCGKLKCCLNYELDMYVEAIKDFPNSKLKLKTKKGTAFLQKTDIFRRKVWYSYTSEPSVFIELNLDDVQEIIRQNKEEKFPESLEMYVVKVYKVVEPDYENVVGQDSITRFDKGKSLKKNKKSRSKSHSSNQSKNRYKPKTHKKKKLLPSSQNR
;
A
#
# COMPACT_ATOMS: atom_id res chain seq x y z
N MET A 1 33.51 -11.32 -2.37
CA MET A 1 34.27 -12.26 -1.53
C MET A 1 33.49 -13.57 -1.50
N GLY A 2 33.83 -14.50 -2.39
CA GLY A 2 33.18 -15.82 -2.44
C GLY A 2 33.93 -16.79 -1.52
N CYS A 3 33.21 -17.52 -0.68
CA CYS A 3 33.79 -18.61 0.11
C CYS A 3 33.62 -19.93 -0.65
N THR A 4 34.76 -20.50 -1.01
CA THR A 4 35.00 -21.87 -1.44
C THR A 4 34.96 -22.81 -0.22
N SER A 5 34.43 -24.02 -0.43
CA SER A 5 34.42 -25.21 0.45
C SER A 5 33.15 -25.49 1.28
N CYS A 6 32.37 -26.49 0.84
CA CYS A 6 31.82 -27.56 1.69
C CYS A 6 31.16 -28.65 0.82
N SER A 7 31.58 -29.90 1.04
CA SER A 7 31.14 -31.13 0.40
C SER A 7 29.80 -31.63 0.98
N THR A 8 28.99 -32.24 0.13
CA THR A 8 27.66 -32.80 0.44
C THR A 8 27.74 -34.15 1.15
N THR A 9 26.99 -34.32 2.24
CA THR A 9 26.55 -35.63 2.73
C THR A 9 25.03 -35.62 2.86
N SER A 10 24.44 -36.75 2.47
CA SER A 10 23.04 -37.05 2.22
C SER A 10 22.10 -36.91 3.42
N GLY A 11 20.92 -36.32 3.17
CA GLY A 11 19.72 -36.48 3.99
C GLY A 11 19.42 -35.31 4.93
N ASN A 12 18.26 -34.67 4.69
CA ASN A 12 17.69 -33.49 5.36
C ASN A 12 18.31 -32.14 4.98
N ALA A 13 17.46 -31.28 4.40
CA ALA A 13 17.82 -29.96 3.89
C ALA A 13 18.20 -29.00 5.02
N PRO A 14 19.46 -28.56 5.11
CA PRO A 14 19.87 -27.55 6.07
C PRO A 14 19.40 -26.16 5.60
N GLY A 15 19.14 -25.29 6.58
CA GLY A 15 18.66 -23.93 6.38
C GLY A 15 19.50 -23.08 5.41
N CYS A 16 18.83 -22.09 4.83
CA CYS A 16 19.25 -21.27 3.70
C CYS A 16 20.65 -20.63 3.85
N GLN A 17 21.63 -21.25 3.20
CA GLN A 17 22.92 -20.66 2.83
C GLN A 17 22.95 -20.37 1.33
N SER A 18 22.18 -19.36 0.86
CA SER A 18 22.27 -18.74 -0.49
C SER A 18 22.45 -19.65 -1.74
N LYS A 19 22.13 -20.94 -1.62
CA LYS A 19 22.05 -21.97 -2.66
C LYS A 19 20.95 -23.00 -2.33
N GLY A 20 19.93 -22.58 -1.58
CA GLY A 20 18.75 -23.37 -1.28
C GLY A 20 17.54 -22.77 -1.99
N SER A 21 16.85 -23.56 -2.80
CA SER A 21 15.50 -23.22 -3.24
C SER A 21 14.65 -23.10 -1.98
N CYS A 22 13.98 -21.97 -1.77
CA CYS A 22 12.86 -21.94 -0.86
C CYS A 22 11.89 -22.98 -1.44
N SER A 23 11.45 -23.96 -0.65
CA SER A 23 10.47 -24.96 -1.12
C SER A 23 9.11 -24.33 -1.52
N THR A 24 8.99 -23.01 -1.39
CA THR A 24 7.90 -22.13 -1.82
C THR A 24 8.34 -21.09 -2.88
N GLY A 25 9.45 -21.38 -3.55
CA GLY A 25 10.32 -20.49 -4.34
C GLY A 25 9.65 -19.30 -4.99
N ASN A 26 9.92 -18.09 -4.45
CA ASN A 26 9.88 -16.86 -5.24
C ASN A 26 10.43 -15.62 -4.48
N CYS A 27 11.74 -15.34 -4.51
CA CYS A 27 12.36 -14.13 -3.94
C CYS A 27 12.21 -12.89 -4.87
N GLY A 28 11.04 -12.66 -5.43
CA GLY A 28 10.82 -11.55 -6.36
C GLY A 28 9.50 -10.84 -6.12
N LYS A 29 9.36 -9.64 -6.69
CA LYS A 29 8.15 -8.83 -6.62
C LYS A 29 6.93 -9.64 -7.10
N MET A 30 5.87 -9.64 -6.29
CA MET A 30 4.61 -10.37 -6.54
C MET A 30 4.80 -11.89 -6.73
N PRO A 31 5.28 -12.58 -5.68
CA PRO A 31 5.43 -14.02 -5.73
C PRO A 31 4.05 -14.68 -5.80
N VAL A 32 3.90 -15.69 -6.65
CA VAL A 32 2.69 -16.53 -6.64
C VAL A 32 3.10 -17.93 -6.25
N PHE A 33 2.48 -18.44 -5.19
CA PHE A 33 2.69 -19.80 -4.73
C PHE A 33 1.75 -20.75 -5.48
N ASN A 34 2.31 -21.82 -6.04
CA ASN A 34 1.53 -22.85 -6.71
C ASN A 34 1.04 -23.89 -5.70
N TRP A 35 -0.14 -23.66 -5.13
CA TRP A 35 -0.77 -24.58 -4.17
C TRP A 35 -1.32 -25.87 -4.81
N LEU A 36 -1.38 -25.96 -6.15
CA LEU A 36 -1.74 -27.17 -6.89
C LEU A 36 -0.53 -28.04 -7.24
N SER A 37 0.68 -27.69 -6.80
CA SER A 37 1.91 -28.39 -7.20
C SER A 37 1.95 -29.87 -6.83
N ASN A 38 1.25 -30.25 -5.75
CA ASN A 38 1.28 -31.60 -5.18
C ASN A 38 0.05 -32.43 -5.56
N MET A 39 -0.85 -31.91 -6.40
CA MET A 39 -1.99 -32.68 -6.91
C MET A 39 -1.60 -33.40 -8.20
N SER A 40 -1.86 -34.72 -8.24
CA SER A 40 -1.82 -35.48 -9.49
C SER A 40 -3.06 -35.14 -10.34
N LEU A 41 -2.86 -35.02 -11.65
CA LEU A 41 -3.97 -34.91 -12.59
C LEU A 41 -4.80 -36.20 -12.58
N PRO A 42 -6.13 -36.12 -12.80
CA PRO A 42 -6.96 -37.29 -13.04
C PRO A 42 -6.42 -38.13 -14.20
N LEU A 43 -6.58 -39.45 -14.14
CA LEU A 43 -6.10 -40.37 -15.19
C LEU A 43 -6.60 -39.90 -16.57
N GLY A 44 -5.66 -39.74 -17.53
CA GLY A 44 -5.95 -39.38 -18.91
C GLY A 44 -5.86 -37.88 -19.25
N GLN A 45 -5.62 -36.99 -18.28
CA GLN A 45 -5.39 -35.57 -18.57
C GLN A 45 -3.90 -35.25 -18.75
N VAL A 46 -3.58 -34.56 -19.85
CA VAL A 46 -2.25 -34.03 -20.09
C VAL A 46 -2.01 -32.76 -19.28
N PRO A 47 -0.77 -32.52 -18.80
CA PRO A 47 -0.42 -31.25 -18.17
C PRO A 47 -0.65 -30.06 -19.10
N PHE A 48 -0.97 -28.91 -18.51
CA PHE A 48 -1.15 -27.68 -19.26
C PHE A 48 0.20 -27.16 -19.78
N ASP A 49 0.34 -27.03 -21.10
CA ASP A 49 1.61 -26.69 -21.78
C ASP A 49 1.99 -25.20 -21.77
N ILE A 50 1.17 -24.35 -21.14
CA ILE A 50 1.42 -22.91 -21.04
C ILE A 50 1.93 -22.57 -19.64
N TYR A 51 2.97 -21.75 -19.62
CA TYR A 51 3.67 -21.33 -18.42
C TYR A 51 3.53 -19.82 -18.25
N GLU A 52 3.42 -19.35 -17.00
CA GLU A 52 3.51 -17.93 -16.68
C GLU A 52 4.97 -17.58 -16.40
N ILE A 53 5.54 -16.69 -17.21
CA ILE A 53 6.93 -16.26 -17.10
C ILE A 53 6.95 -14.81 -16.63
N ARG A 54 7.81 -14.54 -15.65
CA ARG A 54 7.98 -13.23 -15.04
C ARG A 54 9.29 -12.60 -15.51
N PHE A 55 9.20 -11.32 -15.85
CA PHE A 55 10.31 -10.45 -16.22
C PHE A 55 10.57 -9.40 -15.14
N LYS A 56 11.43 -8.43 -15.48
CA LYS A 56 11.74 -7.30 -14.61
C LYS A 56 10.47 -6.58 -14.16
N ASN A 57 10.51 -6.09 -12.91
CA ASN A 57 9.46 -5.29 -12.29
C ASN A 57 8.08 -5.98 -12.21
N GLY A 58 8.05 -7.32 -12.32
CA GLY A 58 6.83 -8.10 -12.16
C GLY A 58 5.89 -8.07 -13.36
N ARG A 59 6.38 -7.69 -14.55
CA ARG A 59 5.73 -7.99 -15.83
C ARG A 59 5.61 -9.51 -15.96
N LYS A 60 4.40 -10.01 -16.21
CA LYS A 60 4.12 -11.44 -16.36
C LYS A 60 3.33 -11.71 -17.62
N GLU A 61 3.88 -12.57 -18.46
CA GLU A 61 3.30 -12.98 -19.75
C GLU A 61 3.22 -14.50 -19.82
N PHE A 62 2.43 -15.00 -20.77
CA PHE A 62 2.16 -16.42 -20.92
C PHE A 62 2.90 -16.96 -22.14
N PHE A 63 3.55 -18.11 -21.99
CA PHE A 63 4.34 -18.73 -23.04
C PHE A 63 4.03 -20.21 -23.17
N LYS A 64 3.91 -20.68 -24.42
CA LYS A 64 3.67 -22.08 -24.75
C LYS A 64 4.98 -22.85 -24.90
N ASN A 65 5.06 -24.00 -24.26
CA ASN A 65 6.16 -24.94 -24.44
C ASN A 65 5.88 -25.85 -25.64
N LYS A 66 6.49 -25.55 -26.80
CA LYS A 66 6.32 -26.37 -28.02
C LYS A 66 7.19 -27.62 -28.04
N LYS A 67 8.30 -27.64 -27.28
CA LYS A 67 9.34 -28.69 -27.33
C LYS A 67 9.22 -29.69 -26.19
N SER A 68 8.13 -29.67 -25.43
CA SER A 68 7.91 -30.51 -24.23
C SER A 68 9.12 -30.51 -23.29
N LEU A 69 9.74 -29.34 -23.12
CA LEU A 69 10.88 -29.17 -22.20
C LEU A 69 10.44 -29.42 -20.76
N ASN A 70 11.25 -30.12 -19.98
CA ASN A 70 11.00 -30.26 -18.55
C ASN A 70 11.37 -28.94 -17.85
N ILE A 71 10.36 -28.19 -17.42
CA ILE A 71 10.50 -26.85 -16.83
C ILE A 71 9.92 -26.86 -15.42
N HIS A 72 10.72 -26.44 -14.45
CA HIS A 72 10.34 -26.28 -13.06
C HIS A 72 10.06 -24.81 -12.71
N MET A 73 9.38 -24.59 -11.59
CA MET A 73 9.14 -23.22 -11.10
C MET A 73 10.46 -22.63 -10.62
N GLY A 74 10.73 -21.38 -10.99
CA GLY A 74 11.99 -20.71 -10.68
C GLY A 74 13.08 -20.87 -11.73
N ASP A 75 12.90 -21.75 -12.72
CA ASP A 75 13.87 -21.92 -13.81
C ASP A 75 13.95 -20.64 -14.67
N THR A 76 15.16 -20.32 -15.11
CA THR A 76 15.43 -19.26 -16.09
C THR A 76 15.34 -19.82 -17.49
N VAL A 77 14.45 -19.27 -18.31
CA VAL A 77 14.17 -19.76 -19.66
C VAL A 77 14.32 -18.64 -20.69
N ALA A 78 14.80 -19.02 -21.88
CA ALA A 78 14.87 -18.15 -23.04
C ALA A 78 13.53 -18.23 -23.80
N VAL A 79 12.92 -17.08 -24.02
CA VAL A 79 11.60 -16.94 -24.61
C VAL A 79 11.65 -16.10 -25.88
N GLU A 80 10.65 -16.31 -26.72
CA GLU A 80 10.42 -15.51 -27.92
C GLU A 80 10.04 -14.07 -27.57
N SER A 81 10.75 -13.12 -28.18
CA SER A 81 10.45 -11.69 -28.14
C SER A 81 10.27 -11.15 -29.55
N SER A 82 9.61 -9.99 -29.66
CA SER A 82 9.34 -9.35 -30.94
C SER A 82 10.04 -7.98 -30.93
N PRO A 83 11.25 -7.85 -31.49
CA PRO A 83 12.12 -8.87 -32.11
C PRO A 83 13.07 -9.57 -31.11
N GLY A 84 13.58 -10.76 -31.47
CA GLY A 84 14.68 -11.45 -30.77
C GLY A 84 14.25 -12.40 -29.66
N HIS A 85 15.12 -12.57 -28.65
CA HIS A 85 14.92 -13.45 -27.51
C HIS A 85 15.01 -12.64 -26.21
N ASP A 86 14.21 -13.01 -25.22
CA ASP A 86 14.28 -12.43 -23.87
C ASP A 86 14.48 -13.55 -22.84
N ILE A 87 14.92 -13.19 -21.64
CA ILE A 87 15.10 -14.13 -20.53
C ILE A 87 14.11 -13.80 -19.43
N GLY A 88 13.39 -14.82 -18.99
CA GLY A 88 12.44 -14.70 -17.90
C GLY A 88 12.56 -15.84 -16.90
N VAL A 89 11.97 -15.64 -15.73
CA VAL A 89 11.90 -16.64 -14.67
C VAL A 89 10.51 -17.24 -14.63
N VAL A 90 10.41 -18.56 -14.63
CA VAL A 90 9.13 -19.28 -14.58
C VAL A 90 8.45 -19.02 -13.23
N SER A 91 7.27 -18.40 -13.26
CA SER A 91 6.49 -18.05 -12.07
C SER A 91 5.47 -19.12 -11.72
N LEU A 92 4.70 -19.64 -12.71
CA LEU A 92 3.65 -20.63 -12.48
C LEU A 92 3.63 -21.67 -13.60
N LYS A 93 3.19 -22.88 -13.22
CA LYS A 93 2.96 -24.03 -14.11
C LYS A 93 1.63 -24.71 -13.79
N GLY A 94 1.06 -25.43 -14.76
CA GLY A 94 -0.14 -26.25 -14.59
C GLY A 94 -1.45 -25.45 -14.60
N GLU A 95 -2.50 -26.01 -14.01
CA GLU A 95 -3.88 -25.50 -14.15
C GLU A 95 -4.09 -24.11 -13.55
N LEU A 96 -3.23 -23.67 -12.61
CA LEU A 96 -3.26 -22.29 -12.11
C LEU A 96 -3.01 -21.25 -13.22
N VAL A 97 -2.23 -21.61 -14.24
CA VAL A 97 -1.98 -20.72 -15.38
C VAL A 97 -3.28 -20.49 -16.15
N ARG A 98 -4.13 -21.51 -16.30
CA ARG A 98 -5.45 -21.37 -16.94
C ARG A 98 -6.36 -20.40 -16.18
N LEU A 99 -6.35 -20.44 -14.84
CA LEU A 99 -7.09 -19.48 -14.02
C LEU A 99 -6.57 -18.05 -14.21
N GLN A 100 -5.25 -17.86 -14.28
CA GLN A 100 -4.65 -16.55 -14.52
C GLN A 100 -4.94 -16.03 -15.94
N MET A 101 -4.92 -16.90 -16.94
CA MET A 101 -5.28 -16.55 -18.33
C MET A 101 -6.73 -16.09 -18.41
N ARG A 102 -7.67 -16.81 -17.76
CA ARG A 102 -9.08 -16.38 -17.66
C ARG A 102 -9.22 -15.01 -16.97
N LYS A 103 -8.50 -14.79 -15.87
CA LYS A 103 -8.53 -13.50 -15.15
C LYS A 103 -8.01 -12.34 -16.00
N LYS A 104 -6.97 -12.58 -16.81
CA LYS A 104 -6.38 -11.58 -17.72
C LYS A 104 -7.08 -11.52 -19.09
N ASN A 105 -8.13 -12.31 -19.30
CA ASN A 105 -8.86 -12.43 -20.56
C ASN A 105 -7.94 -12.72 -21.77
N VAL A 106 -7.02 -13.67 -21.60
CA VAL A 106 -6.09 -14.11 -22.65
C VAL A 106 -6.52 -15.48 -23.15
N GLU A 107 -6.84 -15.56 -24.44
CA GLU A 107 -7.18 -16.82 -25.10
C GLU A 107 -5.93 -17.67 -25.38
N LEU A 108 -6.10 -19.00 -25.38
CA LEU A 108 -5.01 -19.95 -25.64
C LEU A 108 -4.36 -19.78 -27.02
N THR A 109 -5.14 -19.39 -28.02
CA THR A 109 -4.70 -19.27 -29.42
C THR A 109 -4.25 -17.86 -29.77
N SER A 110 -4.28 -16.92 -28.81
CA SER A 110 -3.92 -15.54 -29.10
C SER A 110 -2.43 -15.42 -29.47
N GLU A 111 -2.11 -14.54 -30.43
CA GLU A 111 -0.72 -14.20 -30.81
C GLU A 111 0.12 -13.67 -29.63
N LYS A 112 -0.54 -13.31 -28.53
CA LYS A 112 0.09 -12.88 -27.29
C LYS A 112 0.78 -14.04 -26.56
N VAL A 113 0.39 -15.28 -26.84
CA VAL A 113 1.02 -16.49 -26.26
C VAL A 113 2.21 -16.88 -27.14
N LYS A 114 3.38 -16.35 -26.77
CA LYS A 114 4.64 -16.62 -27.46
C LYS A 114 5.23 -17.97 -27.06
N THR A 115 6.34 -18.36 -27.66
CA THR A 115 6.95 -19.68 -27.42
C THR A 115 8.16 -19.64 -26.48
N ILE A 116 8.34 -20.73 -25.73
CA ILE A 116 9.56 -20.99 -24.96
C ILE A 116 10.53 -21.76 -25.86
N TYR A 117 11.77 -21.29 -25.97
CA TYR A 117 12.76 -21.91 -26.87
C TYR A 117 13.61 -22.99 -26.20
N ARG A 118 14.16 -22.66 -25.01
CA ARG A 118 15.09 -23.50 -24.24
C ARG A 118 15.30 -22.95 -22.82
N HIS A 119 15.95 -23.75 -21.97
CA HIS A 119 16.58 -23.26 -20.75
C HIS A 119 17.66 -22.21 -21.08
N ALA A 120 17.79 -21.18 -20.25
CA ALA A 120 18.79 -20.12 -20.46
C ALA A 120 20.21 -20.70 -20.34
N SER A 121 21.07 -20.41 -21.32
CA SER A 121 22.49 -20.79 -21.26
C SER A 121 23.27 -19.82 -20.37
N GLU A 122 24.47 -20.22 -19.93
CA GLU A 122 25.35 -19.36 -19.13
C GLU A 122 25.69 -18.04 -19.84
N ASN A 123 25.95 -18.10 -21.16
CA ASN A 123 26.19 -16.92 -21.98
C ASN A 123 24.95 -15.99 -22.04
N ASP A 124 23.74 -16.57 -22.10
CA ASP A 124 22.50 -15.79 -22.07
C ASP A 124 22.35 -15.07 -20.72
N LEU A 125 22.68 -15.75 -19.61
CA LEU A 125 22.64 -15.16 -18.26
C LEU A 125 23.69 -14.04 -18.07
N GLU A 126 24.90 -14.21 -18.60
CA GLU A 126 25.94 -13.19 -18.58
C GLU A 126 25.52 -11.93 -19.35
N LYS A 127 24.99 -12.10 -20.56
CA LYS A 127 24.46 -10.99 -21.37
C LYS A 127 23.31 -10.28 -20.66
N TRP A 128 22.40 -11.03 -20.07
CA TRP A 128 21.28 -10.47 -19.31
C TRP A 128 21.75 -9.68 -18.09
N SER A 129 22.75 -10.19 -17.36
CA SER A 129 23.37 -9.49 -16.24
C SER A 129 24.04 -8.18 -16.69
N LEU A 130 24.78 -8.22 -17.80
CA LEU A 130 25.42 -7.03 -18.37
C LEU A 130 24.38 -5.99 -18.82
N ALA A 131 23.32 -6.42 -19.51
CA ALA A 131 22.21 -5.56 -19.93
C ALA A 131 21.56 -4.88 -18.72
N ARG A 132 21.31 -5.63 -17.64
CA ARG A 132 20.74 -5.10 -16.40
C ARG A 132 21.65 -4.10 -15.69
N SER A 133 22.96 -4.29 -15.75
CA SER A 133 23.93 -3.34 -15.18
C SER A 133 23.94 -1.97 -15.89
N ARG A 134 23.57 -1.95 -17.19
CA ARG A 134 23.52 -0.73 -18.01
C ARG A 134 22.27 0.10 -17.75
N GLU A 135 21.17 -0.53 -17.33
CA GLU A 135 19.86 0.10 -17.10
C GLU A 135 19.93 1.40 -16.30
N GLN A 136 20.64 1.39 -15.17
CA GLN A 136 20.71 2.56 -14.29
C GLN A 136 21.40 3.75 -14.98
N LYS A 137 22.56 3.52 -15.61
CA LYS A 137 23.30 4.57 -16.31
C LYS A 137 22.49 5.12 -17.48
N THR A 138 21.88 4.24 -18.27
CA THR A 138 20.99 4.61 -19.37
C THR A 138 19.79 5.44 -18.88
N MET A 139 19.16 5.05 -17.77
CA MET A 139 18.05 5.80 -17.19
C MET A 139 18.44 7.23 -16.82
N HIS A 140 19.58 7.43 -16.14
CA HIS A 140 20.05 8.76 -15.76
C HIS A 140 20.35 9.61 -16.99
N ARG A 141 21.06 9.04 -17.96
CA ARG A 141 21.41 9.73 -19.19
C ARG A 141 20.18 10.12 -20.01
N SER A 142 19.18 9.24 -20.11
CA SER A 142 17.92 9.56 -20.78
C SER A 142 17.14 10.70 -20.11
N ARG A 143 17.22 10.84 -18.77
CA ARG A 143 16.62 11.98 -18.07
C ARG A 143 17.33 13.30 -18.41
N GLU A 144 18.65 13.28 -18.55
CA GLU A 144 19.42 14.45 -18.98
C GLU A 144 19.02 14.89 -20.39
N LEU A 145 18.97 13.95 -21.35
CA LEU A 145 18.56 14.26 -22.73
C LEU A 145 17.12 14.81 -22.79
N ALA A 146 16.18 14.20 -22.05
CA ALA A 146 14.81 14.69 -21.98
C ALA A 146 14.74 16.12 -21.41
N SER A 147 15.57 16.42 -20.39
CA SER A 147 15.66 17.77 -19.82
C SER A 147 16.30 18.77 -20.78
N GLN A 148 17.31 18.38 -21.56
CA GLN A 148 17.96 19.23 -22.56
C GLN A 148 17.01 19.62 -23.68
N LEU A 149 16.13 18.70 -24.08
CA LEU A 149 15.08 18.94 -25.09
C LEU A 149 13.85 19.66 -24.52
N GLY A 150 13.81 19.95 -23.21
CA GLY A 150 12.69 20.64 -22.57
C GLY A 150 11.37 19.85 -22.56
N LEU A 151 11.43 18.52 -22.61
CA LEU A 151 10.24 17.67 -22.66
C LEU A 151 9.60 17.51 -21.26
N ASP A 152 8.31 17.79 -21.13
CA ASP A 152 7.54 17.58 -19.89
C ASP A 152 7.20 16.09 -19.68
N MET A 153 8.22 15.31 -19.32
CA MET A 153 8.08 13.89 -18.98
C MET A 153 9.06 13.46 -17.90
N LYS A 154 8.71 12.37 -17.20
CA LYS A 154 9.57 11.71 -16.22
C LYS A 154 9.83 10.28 -16.65
N ILE A 155 11.09 9.94 -16.88
CA ILE A 155 11.50 8.57 -17.18
C ILE A 155 11.72 7.84 -15.86
N GLY A 156 10.88 6.84 -15.59
CA GLY A 156 10.84 6.13 -14.31
C GLY A 156 11.76 4.92 -14.26
N ASP A 157 11.74 4.07 -15.29
CA ASP A 157 12.46 2.79 -15.35
C ASP A 157 12.85 2.48 -16.80
N VAL A 158 13.90 1.68 -16.98
CA VAL A 158 14.39 1.20 -18.28
C VAL A 158 14.56 -0.30 -18.20
N GLU A 159 14.02 -1.02 -19.18
CA GLU A 159 14.12 -2.48 -19.27
C GLU A 159 14.83 -2.84 -20.56
N PHE A 160 16.02 -3.43 -20.44
CA PHE A 160 16.69 -4.01 -21.61
C PHE A 160 16.23 -5.45 -21.80
N GLN A 161 15.98 -5.81 -23.05
CA GLN A 161 15.83 -7.21 -23.45
C GLN A 161 17.17 -7.93 -23.25
N ALA A 162 17.14 -9.23 -22.94
CA ALA A 162 18.35 -10.02 -22.71
C ALA A 162 19.37 -9.98 -23.87
N ASP A 163 18.90 -9.94 -25.12
CA ASP A 163 19.76 -9.82 -26.32
C ASP A 163 20.36 -8.42 -26.52
N ASN A 164 19.98 -7.43 -25.69
CA ASN A 164 20.37 -6.02 -25.82
C ASN A 164 19.98 -5.37 -27.17
N ILE A 165 19.08 -5.98 -27.94
CA ILE A 165 18.58 -5.43 -29.22
C ILE A 165 17.57 -4.30 -28.98
N LYS A 166 16.75 -4.45 -27.94
CA LYS A 166 15.61 -3.59 -27.64
C LYS A 166 15.67 -3.12 -26.18
N ALA A 167 15.39 -1.84 -25.98
CA ALA A 167 15.23 -1.24 -24.66
C ALA A 167 13.87 -0.54 -24.57
N ILE A 168 13.13 -0.84 -23.52
CA ILE A 168 11.82 -0.26 -23.23
C ILE A 168 11.99 0.80 -22.14
N PHE A 169 11.59 2.02 -22.44
CA PHE A 169 11.66 3.16 -21.53
C PHE A 169 10.26 3.47 -21.01
N TYR A 170 10.09 3.33 -19.70
CA TYR A 170 8.83 3.64 -19.03
C TYR A 170 8.83 5.09 -18.58
N TYR A 171 7.85 5.86 -19.04
CA TYR A 171 7.74 7.27 -18.69
C TYR A 171 6.31 7.65 -18.26
N THR A 172 6.23 8.72 -17.48
CA THR A 172 4.97 9.34 -17.07
C THR A 172 4.96 10.79 -17.53
N SER A 173 3.83 11.22 -18.08
CA SER A 173 3.58 12.58 -18.54
C SER A 173 2.11 12.95 -18.29
N ASN A 174 1.83 14.23 -18.10
CA ASN A 174 0.45 14.72 -17.95
C ASN A 174 -0.26 14.85 -19.31
N GLY A 175 0.49 15.18 -20.36
CA GLY A 175 0.00 15.38 -21.72
C GLY A 175 0.70 14.49 -22.76
N ARG A 176 0.37 14.75 -24.02
CA ARG A 176 1.10 14.19 -25.17
C ARG A 176 2.47 14.86 -25.24
N VAL A 177 3.51 14.04 -25.45
CA VAL A 177 4.89 14.52 -25.56
C VAL A 177 5.43 14.07 -26.90
N ASP A 178 6.05 14.97 -27.66
CA ASP A 178 6.77 14.61 -28.88
C ASP A 178 8.19 14.17 -28.52
N PHE A 179 8.44 12.87 -28.58
CA PHE A 179 9.72 12.25 -28.24
C PHE A 179 10.53 11.84 -29.47
N ARG A 180 10.17 12.29 -30.69
CA ARG A 180 10.87 11.87 -31.92
C ARG A 180 12.35 12.24 -31.90
N GLU A 181 12.69 13.46 -31.47
CA GLU A 181 14.08 13.91 -31.36
C GLU A 181 14.83 13.17 -30.25
N LEU A 182 14.16 12.96 -29.12
CA LEU A 182 14.71 12.18 -28.00
C LEU A 182 15.06 10.75 -28.43
N ILE A 183 14.20 10.08 -29.19
CA ILE A 183 14.46 8.74 -29.73
C ILE A 183 15.70 8.76 -30.62
N LYS A 184 15.88 9.77 -31.48
CA LYS A 184 17.06 9.86 -32.36
C LYS A 184 18.35 9.98 -31.56
N GLN A 185 18.39 10.87 -30.56
CA GLN A 185 19.57 11.06 -29.72
C GLN A 185 19.87 9.80 -28.88
N MET A 186 18.85 9.22 -28.26
CA MET A 186 19.01 8.01 -27.46
C MET A 186 19.41 6.80 -28.32
N ALA A 187 18.90 6.68 -29.54
CA ALA A 187 19.25 5.58 -30.44
C ALA A 187 20.73 5.68 -30.85
N SER A 188 21.20 6.90 -31.13
CA SER A 188 22.61 7.18 -31.43
C SER A 188 23.54 6.92 -30.25
N GLU A 189 23.10 7.19 -29.02
CA GLU A 189 23.94 7.04 -27.83
C GLU A 189 23.99 5.59 -27.34
N PHE A 190 22.84 4.89 -27.32
CA PHE A 190 22.76 3.54 -26.74
C PHE A 190 22.92 2.42 -27.77
N ASN A 191 22.81 2.71 -29.07
CA ASN A 191 22.88 1.74 -30.16
C ASN A 191 21.89 0.57 -29.99
N VAL A 192 20.67 0.86 -29.54
CA VAL A 192 19.60 -0.11 -29.34
C VAL A 192 18.27 0.41 -29.90
N ARG A 193 17.36 -0.50 -30.25
CA ARG A 193 16.01 -0.12 -30.63
C ARG A 193 15.23 0.34 -29.40
N ILE A 194 14.74 1.57 -29.45
CA ILE A 194 14.03 2.21 -28.34
C ILE A 194 12.53 2.03 -28.52
N GLU A 195 11.86 1.59 -27.46
CA GLU A 195 10.41 1.64 -27.34
C GLU A 195 10.04 2.51 -26.13
N MET A 196 9.22 3.54 -26.37
CA MET A 196 8.71 4.42 -25.31
C MET A 196 7.34 3.91 -24.86
N CYS A 197 7.19 3.60 -23.58
CA CYS A 197 5.95 3.11 -23.00
C CYS A 197 5.45 4.10 -21.94
N GLN A 198 4.29 4.72 -22.21
CA GLN A 198 3.64 5.60 -21.24
C GLN A 198 2.97 4.76 -20.14
N ILE A 199 3.30 5.06 -18.89
CA ILE A 199 2.69 4.43 -17.72
C ILE A 199 1.98 5.49 -16.86
N GLY A 200 0.88 5.08 -16.24
CA GLY A 200 0.18 5.93 -15.29
C GLY A 200 0.94 6.08 -13.97
N VAL A 201 0.70 7.18 -13.26
CA VAL A 201 1.32 7.50 -11.95
C VAL A 201 1.18 6.39 -10.91
N ARG A 202 0.13 5.55 -11.00
CA ARG A 202 -0.06 4.42 -10.07
C ARG A 202 0.83 3.24 -10.44
N GLN A 203 0.98 2.94 -11.73
CA GLN A 203 1.93 1.93 -12.20
C GLN A 203 3.37 2.38 -11.93
N GLU A 204 3.67 3.67 -12.05
CA GLU A 204 4.97 4.22 -11.63
C GLU A 204 5.23 3.98 -10.14
N ALA A 205 4.27 4.30 -9.26
CA ALA A 205 4.38 4.01 -7.84
C ALA A 205 4.47 2.51 -7.53
N GLN A 206 3.75 1.66 -8.28
CA GLN A 206 3.90 0.20 -8.19
C GLN A 206 5.33 -0.21 -8.52
N ARG A 207 5.92 0.33 -9.59
CA ARG A 207 7.26 0.00 -10.07
C ARG A 207 8.35 0.45 -9.09
N MET A 208 8.28 1.71 -8.64
CA MET A 208 9.20 2.28 -7.65
C MET A 208 9.07 1.61 -6.28
N GLY A 209 7.86 1.20 -5.89
CA GLY A 209 7.56 0.75 -4.54
C GLY A 209 7.55 1.90 -3.54
N GLY A 210 7.44 1.56 -2.25
CA GLY A 210 7.47 2.55 -1.16
C GLY A 210 6.63 2.13 0.03
N ILE A 211 6.45 3.06 0.97
CA ILE A 211 5.68 2.87 2.19
C ILE A 211 4.41 3.72 2.12
N GLY A 212 3.25 3.08 2.33
CA GLY A 212 1.95 3.74 2.37
C GLY A 212 1.76 4.56 3.64
N SER A 213 0.72 5.39 3.67
CA SER A 213 0.36 6.17 4.88
C SER A 213 0.01 5.28 6.09
N CYS A 214 -0.23 3.99 5.87
CA CYS A 214 -0.47 2.98 6.90
C CYS A 214 0.82 2.38 7.50
N GLY A 215 2.01 2.83 7.06
CA GLY A 215 3.29 2.31 7.53
C GLY A 215 3.71 0.96 6.93
N ARG A 216 2.88 0.35 6.09
CA ARG A 216 3.21 -0.88 5.34
C ARG A 216 3.72 -0.55 3.94
N GLU A 217 4.41 -1.49 3.32
CA GLU A 217 4.74 -1.43 1.90
C GLU A 217 3.49 -1.23 1.03
N LEU A 218 3.64 -0.57 -0.12
CA LEU A 218 2.52 -0.28 -1.02
C LEU A 218 1.84 -1.58 -1.46
N CYS A 219 0.52 -1.68 -1.25
CA CYS A 219 -0.30 -2.81 -1.71
C CYS A 219 -0.17 -3.06 -3.23
N CYS A 220 0.02 -1.98 -4.01
CA CYS A 220 0.22 -2.05 -5.46
C CYS A 220 1.52 -2.79 -5.86
N SER A 221 2.57 -2.70 -5.05
CA SER A 221 3.85 -3.37 -5.34
C SER A 221 3.92 -4.81 -4.85
N THR A 222 2.97 -5.23 -4.02
CA THR A 222 3.01 -6.50 -3.29
C THR A 222 2.03 -7.52 -3.83
N TRP A 223 0.72 -7.21 -3.81
CA TRP A 223 -0.33 -8.16 -4.17
C TRP A 223 -1.48 -7.58 -5.00
N LEU A 224 -1.77 -6.28 -4.88
CA LEU A 224 -2.94 -5.66 -5.52
C LEU A 224 -2.57 -5.07 -6.89
N ASN A 225 -2.74 -5.86 -7.95
CA ASN A 225 -2.33 -5.50 -9.31
C ASN A 225 -3.47 -5.04 -10.23
N ASP A 226 -4.73 -5.21 -9.80
CA ASP A 226 -5.90 -4.77 -10.56
C ASP A 226 -6.29 -3.35 -10.12
N PHE A 227 -5.95 -2.37 -10.96
CA PHE A 227 -6.22 -0.96 -10.67
C PHE A 227 -7.55 -0.52 -11.27
N ARG A 228 -8.62 -0.69 -10.49
CA ARG A 228 -9.91 -0.07 -10.82
C ARG A 228 -9.89 1.42 -10.48
N SER A 229 -10.69 2.19 -11.22
CA SER A 229 -10.94 3.60 -10.88
C SER A 229 -11.67 3.67 -9.54
N VAL A 230 -11.21 4.57 -8.67
CA VAL A 230 -11.79 4.80 -7.34
C VAL A 230 -12.58 6.09 -7.41
N SER A 231 -13.82 6.06 -6.96
CA SER A 231 -14.69 7.23 -6.85
C SER A 231 -14.68 7.79 -5.43
N THR A 232 -15.05 9.07 -5.27
CA THR A 232 -15.24 9.69 -3.96
C THR A 232 -16.47 9.17 -3.22
N SER A 233 -17.38 8.45 -3.89
CA SER A 233 -18.54 7.81 -3.27
C SER A 233 -18.14 6.71 -2.30
N ALA A 234 -17.07 5.94 -2.57
CA ALA A 234 -16.57 4.91 -1.66
C ALA A 234 -16.19 5.49 -0.29
N ALA A 235 -15.54 6.66 -0.27
CA ALA A 235 -15.19 7.36 0.95
C ALA A 235 -16.43 7.80 1.77
N ARG A 236 -17.56 8.09 1.12
CA ARG A 236 -18.81 8.45 1.81
C ARG A 236 -19.44 7.26 2.52
N TYR A 237 -19.47 6.09 1.87
CA TYR A 237 -19.96 4.86 2.52
C TYR A 237 -19.12 4.47 3.73
N GLN A 238 -17.81 4.72 3.66
CA GLN A 238 -16.88 4.48 4.78
C GLN A 238 -16.88 5.60 5.83
N GLN A 239 -17.74 6.61 5.67
CA GLN A 239 -17.85 7.77 6.58
C GLN A 239 -16.53 8.50 6.81
N LEU A 240 -15.63 8.48 5.81
CA LEU A 240 -14.34 9.16 5.86
C LEU A 240 -14.49 10.63 5.47
N SER A 241 -13.67 11.49 6.07
CA SER A 241 -13.61 12.91 5.70
C SER A 241 -13.24 13.08 4.23
N LEU A 242 -13.98 13.92 3.49
CA LEU A 242 -13.79 14.18 2.06
C LEU A 242 -12.57 15.07 1.73
N ASN A 243 -11.53 15.07 2.58
CA ASN A 243 -10.31 15.83 2.33
C ASN A 243 -9.40 15.06 1.34
N PRO A 244 -9.08 15.62 0.15
CA PRO A 244 -8.28 14.95 -0.87
C PRO A 244 -6.88 14.57 -0.38
N GLN A 245 -6.26 15.35 0.51
CA GLN A 245 -4.91 15.07 1.02
C GLN A 245 -4.88 13.79 1.88
N LYS A 246 -5.97 13.50 2.61
CA LYS A 246 -6.07 12.27 3.43
C LYS A 246 -6.48 11.05 2.61
N LEU A 247 -7.26 11.26 1.54
CA LEU A 247 -7.75 10.19 0.66
C LEU A 247 -6.78 9.84 -0.46
N ALA A 248 -5.87 10.73 -0.83
CA ALA A 248 -4.83 10.47 -1.81
C ALA A 248 -3.80 9.46 -1.26
N GLY A 249 -3.41 8.51 -2.11
CA GLY A 249 -2.28 7.63 -1.86
C GLY A 249 -0.97 8.26 -2.34
N GLN A 250 0.15 7.54 -2.17
CA GLN A 250 1.47 8.02 -2.60
C GLN A 250 1.57 8.29 -4.10
N CYS A 251 0.71 7.66 -4.90
CA CYS A 251 0.59 7.91 -6.34
C CYS A 251 -0.16 9.21 -6.71
N GLY A 252 -0.56 10.03 -5.73
CA GLY A 252 -1.33 11.27 -5.94
C GLY A 252 -2.81 11.08 -6.30
N LYS A 253 -3.24 9.85 -6.62
CA LYS A 253 -4.65 9.48 -6.84
C LYS A 253 -5.29 8.93 -5.57
N LEU A 254 -6.63 8.84 -5.53
CA LEU A 254 -7.38 8.23 -4.44
C LEU A 254 -6.85 6.82 -4.08
N LYS A 255 -6.82 6.47 -2.79
CA LYS A 255 -6.34 5.18 -2.31
C LYS A 255 -7.17 4.02 -2.89
N CYS A 256 -6.50 2.99 -3.40
CA CYS A 256 -7.15 1.76 -3.87
C CYS A 256 -7.78 0.95 -2.72
N CYS A 257 -7.30 1.12 -1.48
CA CYS A 257 -7.91 0.50 -0.30
C CYS A 257 -9.40 0.86 -0.14
N LEU A 258 -9.80 2.06 -0.58
CA LEU A 258 -11.19 2.48 -0.52
C LEU A 258 -12.11 1.54 -1.31
N ASN A 259 -11.70 1.09 -2.49
CA ASN A 259 -12.50 0.11 -3.25
C ASN A 259 -12.34 -1.30 -2.69
N TYR A 260 -11.15 -1.67 -2.20
CA TYR A 260 -10.89 -3.00 -1.65
C TYR A 260 -11.76 -3.29 -0.42
N GLU A 261 -11.96 -2.30 0.46
CA GLU A 261 -12.73 -2.45 1.68
C GLU A 261 -14.23 -2.20 1.47
N LEU A 262 -14.62 -1.56 0.36
CA LEU A 262 -15.99 -1.08 0.13
C LEU A 262 -17.05 -2.18 0.29
N ASP A 263 -16.81 -3.37 -0.25
CA ASP A 263 -17.79 -4.46 -0.24
C ASP A 263 -18.11 -4.89 1.21
N MET A 264 -17.08 -5.02 2.06
CA MET A 264 -17.27 -5.30 3.49
C MET A 264 -18.06 -4.21 4.20
N TYR A 265 -17.81 -2.93 3.89
CA TYR A 265 -18.57 -1.83 4.47
C TYR A 265 -20.04 -1.85 4.05
N VAL A 266 -20.31 -2.09 2.75
CA VAL A 266 -21.68 -2.15 2.22
C VAL A 266 -22.46 -3.30 2.85
N GLU A 267 -21.82 -4.46 3.04
CA GLU A 267 -22.41 -5.59 3.72
C GLU A 267 -22.69 -5.28 5.19
N ALA A 268 -21.70 -4.79 5.93
CA ALA A 268 -21.84 -4.49 7.36
C ALA A 268 -22.93 -3.44 7.63
N ILE A 269 -23.07 -2.40 6.78
CA ILE A 269 -24.10 -1.36 6.93
C ILE A 269 -25.52 -1.91 6.85
N LYS A 270 -25.76 -3.02 6.14
CA LYS A 270 -27.11 -3.62 6.03
C LYS A 270 -27.67 -4.09 7.36
N ASP A 271 -26.80 -4.51 8.29
CA ASP A 271 -27.20 -4.98 9.61
C ASP A 271 -27.62 -3.82 10.54
N PHE A 272 -27.15 -2.60 10.26
CA PHE A 272 -27.41 -1.45 11.12
C PHE A 272 -28.76 -0.80 10.80
N PRO A 273 -29.49 -0.31 11.83
CA PRO A 273 -30.71 0.43 11.61
C PRO A 273 -30.44 1.75 10.88
N ASN A 274 -31.40 2.18 10.07
CA ASN A 274 -31.33 3.46 9.37
C ASN A 274 -31.27 4.62 10.38
N SER A 275 -30.45 5.64 10.13
CA SER A 275 -30.24 6.79 11.03
C SER A 275 -31.51 7.57 11.38
N LYS A 276 -32.57 7.46 10.58
CA LYS A 276 -33.87 8.08 10.85
C LYS A 276 -34.74 7.32 11.86
N LEU A 277 -34.39 6.07 12.18
CA LEU A 277 -35.17 5.23 13.08
C LEU A 277 -35.00 5.69 14.53
N LYS A 278 -36.10 6.12 15.16
CA LYS A 278 -36.15 6.46 16.58
C LYS A 278 -36.59 5.25 17.39
N LEU A 279 -35.87 4.95 18.47
CA LEU A 279 -36.27 3.91 19.42
C LEU A 279 -37.27 4.50 20.41
N LYS A 280 -38.37 3.79 20.66
CA LYS A 280 -39.35 4.15 21.69
C LYS A 280 -39.06 3.34 22.95
N THR A 281 -39.04 4.01 24.10
CA THR A 281 -38.92 3.39 25.43
C THR A 281 -39.88 4.10 26.38
N LYS A 282 -40.15 3.54 27.55
CA LYS A 282 -41.01 4.19 28.56
C LYS A 282 -40.48 5.55 29.00
N LYS A 283 -39.14 5.69 29.11
CA LYS A 283 -38.46 6.95 29.46
C LYS A 283 -38.56 8.03 28.37
N GLY A 284 -38.80 7.65 27.12
CA GLY A 284 -38.95 8.58 26.00
C GLY A 284 -38.42 8.03 24.68
N THR A 285 -38.34 8.92 23.68
CA THR A 285 -37.83 8.59 22.35
C THR A 285 -36.34 8.90 22.24
N ALA A 286 -35.58 7.95 21.72
CA ALA A 286 -34.15 8.07 21.49
C ALA A 286 -33.84 8.09 19.99
N PHE A 287 -32.84 8.90 19.61
CA PHE A 287 -32.38 9.02 18.23
C PHE A 287 -30.90 8.61 18.12
N LEU A 288 -30.52 8.10 16.95
CA LEU A 288 -29.17 7.64 16.67
C LEU A 288 -28.24 8.83 16.44
N GLN A 289 -27.12 8.88 17.15
CA GLN A 289 -26.10 9.92 17.01
C GLN A 289 -24.89 9.44 16.22
N LYS A 290 -24.41 8.24 16.55
CA LYS A 290 -23.16 7.69 15.99
C LYS A 290 -23.28 6.18 15.83
N THR A 291 -22.65 5.67 14.78
CA THR A 291 -22.49 4.24 14.52
C THR A 291 -21.01 3.92 14.39
N ASP A 292 -20.56 2.86 15.05
CA ASP A 292 -19.23 2.27 14.83
C ASP A 292 -19.43 0.88 14.22
N ILE A 293 -19.12 0.80 12.93
CA ILE A 293 -19.32 -0.38 12.10
C ILE A 293 -18.40 -1.53 12.55
N PHE A 294 -17.16 -1.22 12.96
CA PHE A 294 -16.16 -2.23 13.30
C PHE A 294 -16.41 -2.84 14.69
N ARG A 295 -16.81 -2.02 15.65
CA ARG A 295 -17.11 -2.50 17.01
C ARG A 295 -18.52 -3.05 17.16
N ARG A 296 -19.36 -2.98 16.11
CA ARG A 296 -20.79 -3.32 16.16
C ARG A 296 -21.52 -2.61 17.29
N LYS A 297 -21.23 -1.31 17.48
CA LYS A 297 -21.76 -0.47 18.55
C LYS A 297 -22.44 0.76 18.00
N VAL A 298 -23.52 1.17 18.66
CA VAL A 298 -24.33 2.32 18.29
C VAL A 298 -24.56 3.20 19.50
N TRP A 299 -24.53 4.52 19.30
CA TRP A 299 -24.79 5.50 20.35
C TRP A 299 -26.13 6.17 20.10
N TYR A 300 -27.02 6.02 21.07
CA TYR A 300 -28.32 6.66 21.11
C TYR A 300 -28.35 7.74 22.19
N SER A 301 -29.13 8.79 21.94
CA SER A 301 -29.41 9.83 22.93
C SER A 301 -30.91 10.04 23.03
N TYR A 302 -31.39 10.28 24.25
CA TYR A 302 -32.79 10.65 24.46
C TYR A 302 -33.06 12.07 23.98
N THR A 303 -34.28 12.31 23.51
CA THR A 303 -34.72 13.66 23.09
C THR A 303 -34.70 14.64 24.27
N SER A 304 -34.93 14.17 25.50
CA SER A 304 -34.85 14.96 26.72
C SER A 304 -33.42 15.38 27.08
N GLU A 305 -32.44 14.53 26.80
CA GLU A 305 -31.02 14.72 27.18
C GLU A 305 -30.10 14.41 25.99
N PRO A 306 -29.99 15.33 25.02
CA PRO A 306 -29.24 15.08 23.78
C PRO A 306 -27.72 14.99 23.98
N SER A 307 -27.21 15.47 25.13
CA SER A 307 -25.78 15.45 25.46
C SER A 307 -25.29 14.11 26.01
N VAL A 308 -26.19 13.22 26.44
CA VAL A 308 -25.85 11.93 27.02
C VAL A 308 -25.83 10.88 25.91
N PHE A 309 -24.66 10.29 25.66
CA PHE A 309 -24.49 9.21 24.69
C PHE A 309 -24.57 7.87 25.40
N ILE A 310 -25.60 7.08 25.07
CA ILE A 310 -25.81 5.73 25.59
C ILE A 310 -25.26 4.75 24.57
N GLU A 311 -24.24 3.98 24.97
CA GLU A 311 -23.61 2.96 24.13
C GLU A 311 -24.39 1.65 24.21
N LEU A 312 -24.79 1.12 23.06
CA LEU A 312 -25.53 -0.14 22.92
C LEU A 312 -24.84 -1.03 21.89
N ASN A 313 -24.90 -2.35 22.10
CA ASN A 313 -24.49 -3.29 21.06
C ASN A 313 -25.55 -3.36 19.97
N LEU A 314 -25.14 -3.74 18.76
CA LEU A 314 -26.04 -3.85 17.62
C LEU A 314 -27.18 -4.86 17.86
N ASP A 315 -26.86 -6.00 18.46
CA ASP A 315 -27.81 -7.09 18.68
C ASP A 315 -28.91 -6.66 19.67
N ASP A 316 -28.54 -5.93 20.73
CA ASP A 316 -29.49 -5.33 21.69
C ASP A 316 -30.41 -4.33 21.01
N VAL A 317 -29.89 -3.51 20.10
CA VAL A 317 -30.70 -2.54 19.34
C VAL A 317 -31.66 -3.23 18.39
N GLN A 318 -31.25 -4.31 17.73
CA GLN A 318 -32.16 -5.09 16.89
C GLN A 318 -33.29 -5.72 17.71
N GLU A 319 -33.00 -6.20 18.93
CA GLU A 319 -34.02 -6.70 19.85
C GLU A 319 -35.02 -5.60 20.24
N ILE A 320 -34.54 -4.41 20.59
CA ILE A 320 -35.40 -3.27 20.91
C ILE A 320 -36.25 -2.86 19.70
N ILE A 321 -35.72 -2.93 18.49
CA ILE A 321 -36.47 -2.67 17.26
C ILE A 321 -37.58 -3.71 17.07
N ARG A 322 -37.30 -4.99 17.33
CA ARG A 322 -38.29 -6.06 17.28
C ARG A 322 -39.40 -5.85 18.31
N GLN A 323 -39.04 -5.53 19.55
CA GLN A 323 -39.98 -5.23 20.62
C GLN A 323 -40.86 -4.02 20.30
N ASN A 324 -40.28 -2.97 19.70
CA ASN A 324 -41.04 -1.79 19.25
C ASN A 324 -42.05 -2.10 18.13
N LYS A 325 -41.81 -3.13 17.30
CA LYS A 325 -42.77 -3.60 16.30
C LYS A 325 -43.91 -4.40 16.94
N GLU A 326 -43.64 -5.11 18.03
CA GLU A 326 -44.62 -5.84 18.84
C GLU A 326 -45.31 -4.96 19.90
N GLU A 327 -45.14 -3.63 19.84
CA GLU A 327 -45.68 -2.65 20.79
C GLU A 327 -45.24 -2.83 22.26
N LYS A 328 -44.16 -3.57 22.51
CA LYS A 328 -43.53 -3.71 23.82
C LYS A 328 -42.41 -2.68 23.97
N PHE A 329 -42.56 -1.76 24.92
CA PHE A 329 -41.57 -0.70 25.17
C PHE A 329 -40.69 -1.05 26.37
N PRO A 330 -39.36 -1.20 26.20
CA PRO A 330 -38.45 -1.40 27.33
C PRO A 330 -38.41 -0.17 28.24
N GLU A 331 -38.07 -0.38 29.51
CA GLU A 331 -38.10 0.64 30.57
C GLU A 331 -37.13 1.79 30.29
N SER A 332 -35.86 1.47 30.00
CA SER A 332 -34.79 2.42 29.76
C SER A 332 -33.65 1.79 28.95
N LEU A 333 -32.94 2.60 28.16
CA LEU A 333 -31.81 2.13 27.34
C LEU A 333 -30.56 1.85 28.20
N GLU A 334 -30.48 2.46 29.39
CA GLU A 334 -29.38 2.30 30.34
C GLU A 334 -29.28 0.89 30.94
N MET A 335 -30.34 0.09 30.85
CA MET A 335 -30.33 -1.33 31.28
C MET A 335 -29.46 -2.22 30.40
N TYR A 336 -29.32 -1.87 29.12
CA TYR A 336 -28.55 -2.63 28.13
C TYR A 336 -27.09 -2.19 28.06
N VAL A 337 -26.74 -1.11 28.74
CA VAL A 337 -25.33 -0.73 28.91
C VAL A 337 -24.71 -1.77 29.84
N VAL A 338 -23.92 -2.68 29.27
CA VAL A 338 -23.08 -3.59 30.06
C VAL A 338 -22.20 -2.72 30.95
N LYS A 339 -22.55 -2.61 32.24
CA LYS A 339 -21.64 -2.09 33.26
C LYS A 339 -20.48 -3.05 33.28
N VAL A 340 -19.41 -2.72 32.56
CA VAL A 340 -18.11 -3.36 32.73
C VAL A 340 -17.71 -3.05 34.16
N TYR A 341 -17.99 -3.98 35.07
CA TYR A 341 -17.30 -4.00 36.35
C TYR A 341 -15.84 -4.19 35.98
N LYS A 342 -15.07 -3.11 36.07
CA LYS A 342 -13.62 -3.19 36.01
C LYS A 342 -13.27 -4.04 37.23
N VAL A 343 -13.05 -5.34 37.02
CA VAL A 343 -12.41 -6.16 38.03
C VAL A 343 -11.10 -5.43 38.29
N VAL A 344 -11.02 -4.79 39.45
CA VAL A 344 -9.75 -4.25 39.93
C VAL A 344 -8.91 -5.51 40.13
N GLU A 345 -8.09 -5.83 39.13
CA GLU A 345 -7.05 -6.82 39.35
C GLU A 345 -6.26 -6.32 40.55
N PRO A 346 -6.20 -7.08 41.66
CA PRO A 346 -5.33 -6.70 42.76
C PRO A 346 -3.91 -6.63 42.21
N ASP A 347 -3.31 -5.43 42.24
CA ASP A 347 -1.90 -5.22 41.98
C ASP A 347 -1.10 -6.04 43.01
N TYR A 348 -0.80 -7.30 42.69
CA TYR A 348 0.18 -8.11 43.42
C TYR A 348 1.60 -7.80 42.94
N GLU A 349 1.88 -6.55 42.57
CA GLU A 349 3.23 -6.11 42.26
C GLU A 349 3.98 -5.71 43.54
N ASN A 350 4.85 -6.63 43.95
CA ASN A 350 6.22 -6.37 44.38
C ASN A 350 6.46 -6.03 45.86
N VAL A 351 6.55 -7.09 46.67
CA VAL A 351 7.21 -7.09 48.00
C VAL A 351 8.75 -6.98 47.87
N VAL A 352 9.32 -6.96 46.65
CA VAL A 352 10.75 -6.76 46.43
C VAL A 352 10.96 -5.87 45.20
N GLY A 353 11.44 -4.63 45.41
CA GLY A 353 11.89 -3.76 44.32
C GLY A 353 11.11 -2.46 44.14
N GLN A 354 11.09 -1.60 45.16
CA GLN A 354 10.78 -0.17 44.99
C GLN A 354 11.93 0.58 44.28
N ASP A 355 12.25 0.21 43.04
CA ASP A 355 13.08 1.05 42.17
C ASP A 355 12.32 1.32 40.88
N SER A 356 11.44 2.32 40.95
CA SER A 356 10.83 2.90 39.76
C SER A 356 11.90 3.64 38.96
N ILE A 357 12.06 3.25 37.69
CA ILE A 357 13.00 3.81 36.71
C ILE A 357 12.88 5.34 36.50
N THR A 358 11.80 5.97 37.00
CA THR A 358 11.54 7.41 36.93
C THR A 358 11.98 8.19 38.18
N ARG A 359 12.76 7.59 39.09
CA ARG A 359 13.35 8.27 40.28
C ARG A 359 14.13 9.55 39.91
N PHE A 360 14.69 9.61 38.70
CA PHE A 360 15.49 10.75 38.22
C PHE A 360 14.69 11.81 37.43
N ASP A 361 13.42 11.58 37.11
CA ASP A 361 12.59 12.51 36.31
C ASP A 361 11.77 13.52 37.13
N LYS A 362 11.86 13.49 38.47
CA LYS A 362 11.24 14.52 39.31
C LYS A 362 12.10 15.79 39.31
N GLY A 363 11.92 16.59 38.26
CA GLY A 363 12.39 17.96 38.18
C GLY A 363 11.95 18.79 39.39
N LYS A 364 12.91 19.52 39.96
CA LYS A 364 12.78 20.41 41.13
C LYS A 364 11.54 21.30 41.03
N SER A 365 10.48 20.98 41.78
CA SER A 365 9.41 21.94 42.06
C SER A 365 9.76 22.75 43.32
N LEU A 366 9.73 24.06 43.15
CA LEU A 366 10.10 25.05 44.14
C LEU A 366 9.17 24.98 45.36
N LYS A 367 9.77 24.85 46.55
CA LYS A 367 9.10 24.98 47.86
C LYS A 367 8.34 26.32 47.94
N LYS A 368 7.01 26.28 47.92
CA LYS A 368 6.17 27.37 48.44
C LYS A 368 5.94 27.14 49.93
N ASN A 369 6.74 27.81 50.77
CA ASN A 369 6.47 27.94 52.19
C ASN A 369 5.19 28.78 52.39
N LYS A 370 4.16 28.17 52.97
CA LYS A 370 3.07 28.89 53.64
C LYS A 370 3.60 29.36 55.01
N LYS A 371 3.70 30.68 55.21
CA LYS A 371 3.59 31.28 56.54
C LYS A 371 2.50 32.36 56.50
N SER A 372 1.58 32.23 57.44
CA SER A 372 0.52 33.17 57.75
C SER A 372 1.08 34.40 58.47
N ARG A 373 0.56 35.59 58.15
CA ARG A 373 -0.16 36.46 59.11
C ARG A 373 -0.53 37.83 58.52
N SER A 374 -1.75 38.22 58.88
CA SER A 374 -2.30 39.56 59.16
C SER A 374 -2.24 40.69 58.12
N LYS A 375 -3.45 41.17 57.83
CA LYS A 375 -3.82 42.50 57.31
C LYS A 375 -3.20 43.65 58.12
N SER A 376 -2.76 44.71 57.44
CA SER A 376 -3.24 46.09 57.69
C SER A 376 -2.58 47.12 56.78
N HIS A 377 -3.43 47.94 56.16
CA HIS A 377 -3.32 49.36 55.81
C HIS A 377 -2.18 49.98 54.97
N SER A 378 -2.70 50.78 54.02
CA SER A 378 -2.37 52.17 53.67
C SER A 378 -1.42 52.47 52.50
N SER A 379 -2.06 53.08 51.50
CA SER A 379 -1.72 54.36 50.87
C SER A 379 -0.48 54.50 49.99
N ASN A 380 -0.82 54.98 48.78
CA ASN A 380 -0.21 56.09 48.05
C ASN A 380 0.98 55.86 47.11
N GLN A 381 0.68 56.24 45.86
CA GLN A 381 1.46 57.13 44.99
C GLN A 381 2.86 56.68 44.53
N SER A 382 2.92 56.40 43.21
CA SER A 382 3.50 57.29 42.19
C SER A 382 4.56 56.67 41.28
N LYS A 383 4.35 56.95 39.98
CA LYS A 383 5.33 57.32 38.92
C LYS A 383 6.57 56.43 38.72
N ASN A 384 6.65 55.79 37.55
CA ASN A 384 7.43 56.25 36.37
C ASN A 384 7.67 55.08 35.38
N ARG A 385 7.27 55.23 34.11
CA ARG A 385 8.14 55.50 32.93
C ARG A 385 9.25 54.44 32.71
N TYR A 386 9.09 53.58 31.70
CA TYR A 386 9.81 53.73 30.42
C TYR A 386 9.31 52.73 29.35
N LYS A 387 9.24 53.22 28.11
CA LYS A 387 8.84 52.53 26.87
C LYS A 387 10.07 51.88 26.18
N PRO A 388 9.88 51.06 25.12
CA PRO A 388 10.84 50.07 24.62
C PRO A 388 11.91 50.66 23.69
N LYS A 389 13.05 49.97 23.54
CA LYS A 389 14.05 50.26 22.51
C LYS A 389 13.83 49.41 21.25
N THR A 390 13.71 50.14 20.16
CA THR A 390 13.72 49.78 18.74
C THR A 390 15.10 49.35 18.23
N HIS A 391 15.14 48.55 17.15
CA HIS A 391 16.14 48.73 16.09
C HIS A 391 15.50 48.62 14.70
N LYS A 392 15.50 49.76 13.98
CA LYS A 392 15.37 49.90 12.52
C LYS A 392 16.78 49.93 11.91
N LYS A 393 16.96 49.38 10.71
CA LYS A 393 17.92 49.90 9.72
C LYS A 393 17.19 50.20 8.40
N LYS A 394 17.52 51.36 7.84
CA LYS A 394 16.90 52.04 6.69
C LYS A 394 17.47 51.57 5.35
N LYS A 395 16.61 51.69 4.33
CA LYS A 395 16.86 51.74 2.88
C LYS A 395 17.80 52.89 2.48
N LEU A 396 18.40 52.77 1.30
CA LEU A 396 18.55 53.87 0.32
C LEU A 396 18.28 53.34 -1.11
N LEU A 397 17.50 54.12 -1.84
CA LEU A 397 17.04 54.09 -3.25
C LEU A 397 17.99 55.03 -4.08
N PRO A 398 17.81 55.36 -5.39
CA PRO A 398 16.55 55.40 -6.14
C PRO A 398 16.53 55.04 -7.66
N SER A 399 15.28 54.95 -8.18
CA SER A 399 14.66 55.37 -9.48
C SER A 399 15.48 55.41 -10.78
N SER A 400 14.97 55.25 -12.01
CA SER A 400 13.67 54.92 -12.65
C SER A 400 13.86 55.07 -14.18
N GLN A 401 12.95 54.50 -14.98
CA GLN A 401 12.62 54.82 -16.39
C GLN A 401 13.56 54.35 -17.52
N ASN A 402 13.06 53.42 -18.35
CA ASN A 402 12.76 53.74 -19.75
C ASN A 402 11.84 52.69 -20.40
N ARG A 403 10.80 53.22 -21.06
CA ARG A 403 9.85 52.66 -22.05
C ARG A 403 8.95 51.49 -21.68
#